data_AF-A0AA86JH54-F1
#
_entry.id   AF-A0AA86JH54-F1
#
_cell.length_a   1.000
_cell.length_b   1.000
_cell.length_c   1.000
_cell.angle_alpha   90.00
_cell.angle_beta   90.00
_cell.angle_gamma   90.00
#
_symmetry.space_group_name_H-M   'P 1'
#
loop_
_entity.id
_entity.type
_entity.pdbx_description
1 polymer ?
#
loop_
_entity_poly.entity_id
_entity_poly.type
_entity_poly.pdbx_seq_one_letter_code
_entity_poly.pdbx_strand_id
1 'polypeptide(L)'
;MNAWNSLKLNKVIAIKPGTARSKMLNARVKEYGLDNVIKAIGNISESSFLKGQNKHNWIISLDWLLKPNNFSKVLEENYSDRNKTFVEKSTSNHEKPPLRFNNFEAREYYNNPDQMKSLEEKLLGWSE
;
A
#
# COMPACT_ATOMS: atom_id res chain seq x y z
N MET A 1 -14.18 -4.70 24.37
CA MET A 1 -12.85 -5.32 24.55
C MET A 1 -12.80 -6.78 24.13
N ASN A 2 -13.81 -7.59 24.45
CA ASN A 2 -13.78 -9.04 24.24
C ASN A 2 -13.47 -9.43 22.78
N ALA A 3 -14.13 -8.82 21.79
CA ALA A 3 -13.92 -9.12 20.37
C ALA A 3 -12.43 -9.04 19.95
N TRP A 4 -11.71 -8.00 20.39
CA TRP A 4 -10.28 -7.86 20.09
C TRP A 4 -9.42 -8.88 20.85
N ASN A 5 -9.68 -9.05 22.14
CA ASN A 5 -8.87 -9.96 22.97
C ASN A 5 -9.08 -11.44 22.59
N SER A 6 -10.21 -11.80 21.99
CA SER A 6 -10.45 -13.13 21.43
C SER A 6 -9.52 -13.48 20.27
N LEU A 7 -8.96 -12.48 19.58
CA LEU A 7 -8.02 -12.70 18.47
C LEU A 7 -6.67 -13.27 18.92
N LYS A 8 -6.40 -13.30 20.24
CA LYS A 8 -5.11 -13.71 20.85
C LYS A 8 -3.90 -12.93 20.29
N LEU A 9 -4.14 -11.71 19.84
CA LEU A 9 -3.11 -10.74 19.43
C LEU A 9 -2.66 -9.92 20.65
N ASN A 10 -2.03 -8.77 20.39
CA ASN A 10 -1.66 -7.80 21.42
C ASN A 10 -2.87 -7.43 22.30
N LYS A 11 -2.81 -7.79 23.59
CA LYS A 11 -3.92 -7.64 24.52
C LYS A 11 -4.22 -6.17 24.80
N VAL A 12 -5.49 -5.80 24.71
CA VAL A 12 -5.98 -4.48 25.09
C VAL A 12 -6.59 -4.58 26.48
N ILE A 13 -5.93 -3.97 27.46
CA ILE A 13 -6.31 -4.02 28.88
C ILE A 13 -7.38 -2.96 29.17
N ALA A 14 -7.16 -1.72 28.72
CA ALA A 14 -8.07 -0.62 28.94
C ALA A 14 -7.94 0.45 27.85
N ILE A 15 -9.03 1.17 27.59
CA ILE A 15 -9.05 2.39 26.78
C ILE A 15 -9.50 3.50 27.72
N LYS A 16 -8.55 4.32 28.18
CA LYS A 16 -8.85 5.43 29.10
C LYS A 16 -9.59 6.55 28.36
N PRO A 17 -10.68 7.10 28.91
CA PRO A 17 -11.37 8.24 28.31
C PRO A 17 -10.43 9.44 28.16
N GLY A 18 -10.65 10.25 27.13
CA GLY A 18 -9.83 11.44 26.85
C GLY A 18 -8.49 11.19 26.13
N THR A 19 -8.04 9.92 26.04
CA THR A 19 -6.84 9.57 25.29
C THR A 19 -7.06 9.58 23.77
N ALA A 20 -5.96 9.69 23.01
CA ALA A 20 -6.00 9.61 21.54
C ALA A 20 -6.71 8.33 21.05
N ARG A 21 -6.42 7.18 21.67
CA ARG A 21 -7.05 5.89 21.33
C ARG A 21 -8.57 5.91 21.55
N SER A 22 -9.03 6.50 22.65
CA SER A 22 -10.46 6.67 22.93
C SER A 22 -11.13 7.58 21.89
N LYS A 23 -10.48 8.70 21.52
CA LYS A 23 -10.99 9.62 20.49
C LYS A 23 -11.09 8.94 19.13
N MET A 24 -10.08 8.18 18.73
CA MET A 24 -10.07 7.45 17.46
C MET A 24 -11.16 6.36 17.41
N LEU A 25 -11.34 5.63 18.51
CA LEU A 25 -12.40 4.61 18.60
C LEU A 25 -13.79 5.24 18.51
N ASN A 26 -14.04 6.31 19.29
CA ASN A 26 -15.31 7.02 19.25
C ASN A 26 -15.59 7.61 17.86
N ALA A 27 -14.57 8.09 17.16
CA ALA A 27 -14.71 8.56 15.78
C ALA A 27 -15.18 7.44 14.84
N ARG A 28 -14.57 6.24 14.90
CA ARG A 28 -15.00 5.10 14.06
C ARG A 28 -16.40 4.60 14.39
N VAL A 29 -16.75 4.55 15.67
CA VAL A 29 -18.12 4.20 16.09
C VAL A 29 -19.12 5.23 15.58
N LYS A 30 -18.78 6.53 15.57
CA LYS A 30 -19.65 7.58 15.05
C LYS A 30 -19.79 7.54 13.52
N GLU A 31 -18.72 7.24 12.81
CA GLU A 31 -18.70 7.21 11.33
C GLU A 31 -19.38 5.98 10.76
N TYR A 32 -19.11 4.80 11.30
CA TYR A 32 -19.52 3.51 10.73
C TYR A 32 -20.53 2.76 11.59
N GLY A 33 -20.76 3.17 12.84
CA GLY A 33 -21.57 2.42 13.80
C GLY A 33 -20.78 1.32 14.53
N LEU A 34 -21.34 0.85 15.65
CA LEU A 34 -20.73 -0.17 16.49
C LEU A 34 -20.59 -1.51 15.77
N ASP A 35 -21.63 -1.92 15.02
CA ASP A 35 -21.69 -3.21 14.34
C ASP A 35 -20.58 -3.36 13.30
N ASN A 36 -20.31 -2.31 12.54
CA ASN A 36 -19.23 -2.30 11.56
C ASN A 36 -17.85 -2.33 12.23
N VAL A 37 -17.68 -1.73 13.40
CA VAL A 37 -16.42 -1.85 14.17
C VAL A 37 -16.21 -3.29 14.63
N ILE A 38 -17.27 -3.98 15.08
CA ILE A 38 -17.20 -5.39 15.45
C ILE A 38 -16.92 -6.25 14.22
N LYS A 39 -17.57 -5.98 13.09
CA LYS A 39 -17.33 -6.66 11.80
C LYS A 39 -15.87 -6.52 11.37
N ALA A 40 -15.32 -5.31 11.39
CA ALA A 40 -13.91 -5.07 11.05
C ALA A 40 -12.96 -5.88 11.95
N ILE A 41 -13.27 -6.02 13.25
CA ILE A 41 -12.49 -6.88 14.15
C ILE A 41 -12.63 -8.37 13.76
N GLY A 42 -13.82 -8.81 13.35
CA GLY A 42 -14.07 -10.15 12.81
C GLY A 42 -13.21 -10.44 11.58
N ASN A 43 -13.16 -9.52 10.62
CA ASN A 43 -12.37 -9.64 9.39
C ASN A 43 -10.86 -9.82 9.65
N ILE A 44 -10.34 -9.29 10.77
CA ILE A 44 -8.94 -9.53 11.17
C ILE A 44 -8.70 -11.02 11.48
N SER A 45 -9.68 -11.69 12.08
CA SER A 45 -9.55 -13.11 12.45
C SER A 45 -9.37 -14.03 11.24
N GLU A 46 -9.93 -13.61 10.11
CA GLU A 46 -9.94 -14.30 8.81
C GLU A 46 -8.74 -13.95 7.93
N SER A 47 -7.90 -12.99 8.35
CA SER A 47 -6.73 -12.57 7.58
C SER A 47 -5.43 -13.13 8.18
N SER A 48 -4.79 -14.05 7.46
CA SER A 48 -3.44 -14.54 7.77
C SER A 48 -2.42 -13.40 7.84
N PHE A 49 -2.50 -12.45 6.91
CA PHE A 49 -1.59 -11.31 6.82
C PHE A 49 -1.66 -10.41 8.06
N LEU A 50 -2.86 -10.03 8.48
CA LEU A 50 -3.06 -9.15 9.64
C LEU A 50 -2.66 -9.83 10.95
N LYS A 51 -2.74 -11.16 10.99
CA LYS A 51 -2.33 -12.00 12.13
C LYS A 51 -0.82 -12.29 12.18
N GLY A 52 -0.03 -11.77 11.25
CA GLY A 52 1.42 -11.96 11.24
C GLY A 52 1.91 -13.21 10.53
N GLN A 53 1.07 -13.88 9.74
CA GLN A 53 1.51 -14.93 8.83
C GLN A 53 2.06 -14.30 7.53
N ASN A 54 3.02 -13.39 7.68
CA ASN A 54 3.72 -12.71 6.60
C ASN A 54 5.24 -12.80 6.81
N LYS A 55 6.03 -12.47 5.78
CA LYS A 55 7.50 -12.61 5.78
C LYS A 55 8.22 -11.84 6.90
N HIS A 56 7.56 -10.84 7.48
CA HIS A 56 8.12 -9.97 8.51
C HIS A 56 7.46 -10.17 9.87
N ASN A 57 6.58 -11.18 10.00
CA ASN A 57 5.79 -11.45 11.19
C ASN A 57 5.05 -10.21 11.74
N TRP A 58 4.67 -9.29 10.86
CA TRP A 58 4.01 -8.05 11.26
C TRP A 58 2.58 -8.34 11.71
N ILE A 59 2.23 -7.94 12.93
CA ILE A 59 0.91 -8.14 13.52
C ILE A 59 0.18 -6.79 13.64
N ILE A 60 -1.11 -6.78 13.30
CA ILE A 60 -1.94 -5.59 13.46
C ILE A 60 -2.04 -5.15 14.94
N SER A 61 -2.00 -3.84 15.16
CA SER A 61 -2.31 -3.22 16.44
C SER A 61 -3.65 -2.50 16.39
N LEU A 62 -4.30 -2.34 17.55
CA LEU A 62 -5.57 -1.63 17.64
C LEU A 62 -5.45 -0.19 17.12
N ASP A 63 -4.34 0.49 17.43
CA ASP A 63 -4.11 1.87 16.95
C ASP A 63 -3.98 1.94 15.43
N TRP A 64 -3.39 0.90 14.81
CA TRP A 64 -3.31 0.81 13.36
C TRP A 64 -4.69 0.64 12.73
N LEU A 65 -5.53 -0.23 13.30
CA LEU A 65 -6.92 -0.45 12.85
C LEU A 65 -7.75 0.84 12.91
N LEU A 66 -7.64 1.60 13.99
CA LEU A 66 -8.49 2.77 14.24
C LEU A 66 -8.16 3.98 13.35
N LYS A 67 -7.09 3.92 12.55
CA LYS A 67 -6.77 4.97 11.57
C LYS A 67 -7.81 4.97 10.42
N PRO A 68 -8.25 6.14 9.92
CA PRO A 68 -9.35 6.20 8.94
C PRO A 68 -9.06 5.39 7.68
N ASN A 69 -7.88 5.59 7.09
CA ASN A 69 -7.45 4.91 5.86
C ASN A 69 -7.33 3.38 6.01
N ASN A 70 -7.10 2.90 7.24
CA ASN A 70 -6.90 1.48 7.49
C ASN A 70 -8.22 0.78 7.84
N PHE A 71 -9.08 1.46 8.61
CA PHE A 71 -10.35 0.92 9.06
C PHE A 71 -11.21 0.48 7.88
N SER A 72 -11.42 1.35 6.88
CA SER A 72 -12.23 1.03 5.70
C SER A 72 -11.68 -0.17 4.94
N LYS A 73 -10.35 -0.28 4.81
CA LYS A 73 -9.72 -1.42 4.12
C LYS A 73 -9.96 -2.75 4.83
N VAL A 74 -9.94 -2.74 6.16
CA VAL A 74 -10.22 -3.96 6.95
C VAL A 74 -11.70 -4.29 6.90
N LEU A 75 -12.58 -3.28 7.01
CA LEU A 75 -14.03 -3.44 6.91
C LEU A 75 -14.47 -3.99 5.54
N GLU A 76 -13.84 -3.53 4.47
CA GLU A 76 -14.05 -3.96 3.07
C GLU A 76 -13.29 -5.25 2.71
N GLU A 77 -12.72 -5.96 3.69
CA GLU A 77 -12.05 -7.25 3.48
C GLU A 77 -10.87 -7.22 2.49
N ASN A 78 -10.23 -6.05 2.31
CA ASN A 78 -9.09 -5.92 1.38
C ASN A 78 -7.87 -6.79 1.77
N TYR A 79 -7.82 -7.22 3.03
CA TYR A 79 -6.80 -8.10 3.60
C TYR A 79 -7.31 -9.52 3.85
N SER A 80 -8.56 -9.84 3.49
CA SER A 80 -9.05 -11.22 3.60
C SER A 80 -8.15 -12.14 2.79
N ASP A 81 -7.96 -13.35 3.30
CA ASP A 81 -7.24 -14.39 2.60
C ASP A 81 -8.07 -14.78 1.39
N ARG A 82 -7.88 -14.05 0.29
CA ARG A 82 -8.44 -14.41 -1.00
C ARG A 82 -7.95 -15.80 -1.27
N ASN A 83 -8.85 -16.78 -1.15
CA ASN A 83 -8.68 -18.06 -1.79
C ASN A 83 -8.24 -17.70 -3.19
N LYS A 84 -7.00 -18.05 -3.53
CA LYS A 84 -6.60 -18.11 -4.92
C LYS A 84 -7.44 -19.25 -5.51
N THR A 85 -8.73 -18.99 -5.74
CA THR A 85 -9.35 -19.51 -6.96
C THR A 85 -8.34 -19.10 -8.00
N PHE A 86 -7.67 -20.10 -8.56
CA PHE A 86 -6.80 -19.95 -9.69
C PHE A 86 -7.66 -19.41 -10.82
N VAL A 87 -8.01 -18.13 -10.76
CA VAL A 87 -8.13 -17.33 -11.95
C VAL A 87 -6.71 -17.38 -12.44
N GLU A 88 -6.49 -18.23 -13.43
CA GLU A 88 -5.31 -18.24 -14.26
C GLU A 88 -5.03 -16.79 -14.62
N LYS A 89 -4.23 -16.13 -13.79
CA LYS A 89 -3.54 -14.93 -14.18
C LYS A 89 -2.50 -15.49 -15.11
N SER A 90 -2.92 -15.69 -16.36
CA SER A 90 -2.06 -15.98 -17.49
C SER A 90 -0.80 -15.16 -17.26
N THR A 91 0.28 -15.87 -16.98
CA THR A 91 1.61 -15.30 -16.89
C THR A 91 1.96 -14.86 -18.30
N SER A 92 1.44 -13.71 -18.73
CA SER A 92 2.19 -12.92 -19.68
C SER A 92 3.43 -12.45 -18.92
N ASN A 93 4.58 -12.83 -19.46
CA ASN A 93 5.89 -12.50 -18.95
C ASN A 93 5.92 -11.07 -18.43
N HIS A 94 6.25 -10.90 -17.15
CA HIS A 94 6.55 -9.59 -16.56
C HIS A 94 7.89 -9.10 -17.11
N GLU A 95 7.93 -8.74 -18.38
CA GLU A 95 8.82 -7.66 -18.81
C GLU A 95 8.27 -6.39 -18.18
N LYS A 96 9.04 -5.78 -17.28
CA LYS A 96 8.69 -4.49 -16.68
C LYS A 96 8.36 -3.53 -17.83
N PRO A 97 7.17 -2.89 -17.87
CA PRO A 97 6.91 -1.91 -18.91
C PRO A 97 8.00 -0.83 -18.80
N PRO A 98 8.68 -0.47 -19.91
CA PRO A 98 9.73 0.52 -19.85
C PRO A 98 9.14 1.81 -19.25
N LEU A 99 9.91 2.43 -18.36
CA LEU A 99 9.55 3.69 -17.72
C LEU A 99 9.03 4.66 -18.81
N ARG A 100 7.88 5.30 -18.56
CA ARG A 100 7.15 6.19 -19.50
C ARG A 100 7.92 7.47 -19.95
N PHE A 101 9.23 7.51 -19.78
CA PHE A 101 10.10 8.61 -20.22
C PHE A 101 10.80 8.35 -21.56
N ASN A 102 10.65 7.16 -22.15
CA ASN A 102 11.27 6.82 -23.45
C ASN A 102 10.38 7.12 -24.67
N ASN A 103 9.35 7.96 -24.52
CA ASN A 103 8.46 8.35 -25.63
C ASN A 103 9.03 9.48 -26.51
N PHE A 104 10.29 9.87 -26.29
CA PHE A 104 11.00 10.78 -27.18
C PHE A 104 11.93 9.97 -28.08
N GLU A 105 11.73 10.13 -29.39
CA GLU A 105 12.69 9.67 -30.38
C GLU A 105 14.04 10.32 -30.10
N ALA A 106 15.10 9.51 -30.04
CA ALA A 106 16.45 10.02 -29.84
C ALA A 106 16.75 11.03 -30.95
N ARG A 107 17.09 12.27 -30.58
CA ARG A 107 17.40 13.32 -31.56
C ARG A 107 18.51 12.80 -32.47
N GLU A 108 18.27 12.80 -33.79
CA GLU A 108 19.17 12.22 -34.79
C GLU A 108 20.60 12.81 -34.77
N TYR A 109 20.77 13.96 -34.11
CA TYR A 109 22.07 14.58 -33.87
C TYR A 109 23.12 13.64 -33.26
N TYR A 110 22.72 12.66 -32.44
CA TYR A 110 23.67 11.69 -31.87
C TYR A 110 24.04 10.54 -32.82
N ASN A 111 23.29 10.35 -33.92
CA ASN A 111 23.47 9.22 -34.82
C ASN A 111 24.45 9.53 -35.96
N ASN A 112 24.84 10.79 -36.14
CA ASN A 112 25.83 11.21 -37.13
C ASN A 112 27.00 11.96 -36.44
N PRO A 113 28.16 11.29 -36.22
CA PRO A 113 29.27 11.87 -35.47
C PRO A 113 29.87 13.11 -36.15
N ASP A 114 29.77 13.25 -37.47
CA ASP A 114 30.29 14.42 -38.18
C ASP A 114 29.44 15.67 -37.93
N GLN A 115 28.11 15.50 -37.83
CA GLN A 115 27.21 16.59 -37.45
C GLN A 115 27.38 17.01 -35.99
N MET A 116 27.60 16.05 -35.08
CA MET A 116 27.88 16.31 -33.68
C MET A 116 29.19 17.11 -33.51
N LYS A 117 30.25 16.69 -34.20
CA LYS A 117 31.55 17.37 -34.17
C LYS A 117 31.49 18.80 -34.71
N SER A 118 30.79 19.01 -35.83
CA SER A 118 30.58 20.35 -36.38
C SER A 118 29.77 21.26 -35.44
N LEU A 119 28.81 20.69 -34.69
CA LEU A 119 28.01 21.42 -33.71
C LEU A 119 28.83 21.79 -32.47
N GLU A 120 29.69 20.87 -32.00
CA GLU A 120 30.63 21.12 -30.90
C GLU A 120 31.65 22.21 -31.28
N GLU A 121 32.23 22.16 -32.47
CA GLU A 121 33.17 23.17 -32.96
C GLU A 121 32.52 24.57 -33.05
N LYS A 122 31.25 24.65 -33.48
CA LYS A 122 30.47 25.91 -33.49
C LYS A 122 30.12 26.42 -32.11
N LEU A 123 29.77 25.54 -31.17
CA LEU A 123 29.42 25.91 -29.79
C LEU A 123 30.65 26.34 -28.97
N LEU A 124 31.81 25.75 -29.26
CA LEU A 124 33.09 26.09 -28.63
C LEU A 124 33.81 27.27 -29.32
N GLY A 125 33.26 27.77 -30.43
CA GLY A 125 33.76 28.95 -31.12
C GLY A 125 35.11 28.75 -31.80
N TRP A 126 35.37 27.55 -32.34
CA TRP A 126 36.64 27.21 -32.99
C TRP A 126 36.63 27.37 -34.52
N SER A 127 35.57 27.94 -35.10
CA SER A 127 35.54 28.35 -36.50
C SER A 127 35.54 29.88 -36.61
N GLU A 128 36.58 30.47 -37.21
CA GLU A 128 36.51 31.81 -37.81
C GLU A 128 35.69 31.81 -39.10
#